data_AF-A0AA86J284-F1
#
_entry.id   AF-A0AA86J284-F1
#
_cell.length_a   1.000
_cell.length_b   1.000
_cell.length_c   1.000
_cell.angle_alpha   90.00
_cell.angle_beta   90.00
_cell.angle_gamma   90.00
#
_symmetry.space_group_name_H-M   'P 1'
#
loop_
_entity.id
_entity.type
_entity.pdbx_description
1 polymer ?
#
loop_
_entity_poly.entity_id
_entity_poly.type
_entity_poly.pdbx_seq_one_letter_code
_entity_poly.pdbx_strand_id
1 'polypeptide(L)'
;MKVRVGPHTLKFAMFRRKIRQYLPTPEHFDQLVWARPFKRFLAHPNIWALNRKSVAGGVAAGLFCGLIPGPFQILGALMWVLVAKVNMPVAFVTTLYTNPITIVPLYLIAVAYGQFLLGEIGEARVSAVPDWNWSDWGGSTHAMLDWMWSMGPSLAVGLPALMVTLSVLGYCSVRLAWNIGVRIAVARRRKRVFQKPA
;
A
#
# COMPACT_ATOMS: atom_id res chain seq x y z
N MET A 1 -5.59 15.58 -39.47
CA MET A 1 -5.87 14.13 -39.38
C MET A 1 -6.35 13.80 -37.97
N LYS A 2 -7.66 13.70 -37.74
CA LYS A 2 -8.31 13.66 -36.41
C LYS A 2 -8.51 12.19 -36.00
N VAL A 3 -7.59 11.63 -35.20
CA VAL A 3 -7.68 10.23 -34.74
C VAL A 3 -8.89 10.09 -33.80
N ARG A 4 -9.98 9.49 -34.30
CA ARG A 4 -11.21 9.25 -33.55
C ARG A 4 -10.99 8.11 -32.55
N VAL A 5 -10.61 8.47 -31.33
CA VAL A 5 -10.37 7.53 -30.21
C VAL A 5 -11.71 6.96 -29.73
N GLY A 6 -11.92 5.65 -29.85
CA GLY A 6 -13.21 5.02 -29.53
C GLY A 6 -13.58 5.04 -28.02
N PRO A 7 -14.86 4.79 -27.67
CA PRO A 7 -15.41 5.10 -26.34
C PRO A 7 -14.88 4.27 -25.15
N HIS A 8 -14.17 3.15 -25.37
CA HIS A 8 -13.56 2.37 -24.27
C HIS A 8 -12.12 2.80 -23.95
N THR A 9 -11.38 3.33 -24.93
CA THR A 9 -10.10 4.02 -24.69
C THR A 9 -10.31 5.30 -23.88
N LEU A 10 -11.49 5.94 -24.02
CA LEU A 10 -11.90 7.05 -23.16
C LEU A 10 -12.01 6.65 -21.69
N LYS A 11 -12.48 5.45 -21.31
CA LYS A 11 -12.64 5.08 -19.89
C LYS A 11 -11.29 4.86 -19.18
N PHE A 12 -10.33 4.18 -19.81
CA PHE A 12 -8.98 4.00 -19.25
C PHE A 12 -8.15 5.30 -19.29
N ALA A 13 -8.29 6.10 -20.35
CA ALA A 13 -7.66 7.42 -20.44
C ALA A 13 -8.29 8.42 -19.45
N MET A 14 -9.62 8.37 -19.24
CA MET A 14 -10.31 9.17 -18.24
C MET A 14 -9.99 8.71 -16.81
N PHE A 15 -9.86 7.40 -16.55
CA PHE A 15 -9.42 6.89 -15.25
C PHE A 15 -7.97 7.34 -14.95
N ARG A 16 -7.06 7.22 -15.92
CA ARG A 16 -5.71 7.79 -15.83
C ARG A 16 -5.74 9.31 -15.61
N ARG A 17 -6.60 10.04 -16.32
CA ARG A 17 -6.75 11.50 -16.19
C ARG A 17 -7.31 11.90 -14.83
N LYS A 18 -8.29 11.16 -14.31
CA LYS A 18 -8.92 11.41 -13.01
C LYS A 18 -7.96 11.06 -11.86
N ILE A 19 -7.20 9.97 -11.94
CA ILE A 19 -6.12 9.69 -10.97
C ILE A 19 -5.03 10.76 -11.05
N ARG A 20 -4.64 11.20 -12.26
CA ARG A 20 -3.65 12.27 -12.46
C ARG A 20 -4.09 13.62 -11.88
N GLN A 21 -5.40 13.88 -11.76
CA GLN A 21 -5.92 15.11 -11.15
C GLN A 21 -5.83 15.11 -9.61
N TYR A 22 -5.76 13.92 -8.98
CA TYR A 22 -5.63 13.77 -7.52
C TYR A 22 -4.21 13.41 -7.09
N LEU A 23 -3.31 13.19 -8.03
CA LEU A 23 -1.89 13.00 -7.72
C LEU A 23 -1.29 14.38 -7.41
N PRO A 24 -0.81 14.63 -6.18
CA PRO A 24 -0.11 15.88 -5.89
C PRO A 24 1.07 16.00 -6.86
N THR A 25 1.18 17.16 -7.53
CA THR A 25 2.33 17.42 -8.39
C THR A 25 3.57 17.70 -7.54
N PRO A 26 4.78 17.35 -8.03
CA PRO A 26 6.05 17.62 -7.34
C PRO A 26 6.19 19.08 -6.86
N GLU A 27 5.57 20.01 -7.59
CA GLU A 27 5.52 21.45 -7.32
C GLU A 27 4.95 21.80 -5.93
N HIS A 28 4.05 20.98 -5.38
CA HIS A 28 3.51 21.19 -4.03
C HIS A 28 4.53 20.84 -2.93
N PHE A 29 5.48 19.94 -3.21
CA PHE A 29 6.53 19.56 -2.26
C PHE A 29 7.71 20.53 -2.27
N ASP A 30 7.88 21.31 -3.34
CA ASP A 30 8.92 22.34 -3.41
C ASP A 30 8.71 23.47 -2.39
N GLN A 31 7.48 23.64 -1.91
CA GLN A 31 7.10 24.64 -0.91
C GLN A 31 7.34 24.18 0.54
N LEU A 32 7.56 22.87 0.77
CA LEU A 32 7.69 22.29 2.11
C LEU A 32 9.17 22.24 2.53
N VAL A 33 9.51 22.91 3.65
CA VAL A 33 10.88 22.99 4.17
C VAL A 33 11.47 21.60 4.46
N TRP A 34 10.67 20.66 4.95
CA TRP A 34 11.08 19.30 5.26
C TRP A 34 11.34 18.43 4.01
N ALA A 35 10.82 18.81 2.85
CA ALA A 35 11.00 18.06 1.59
C ALA A 35 12.29 18.45 0.84
N ARG A 36 12.93 19.58 1.22
CA ARG A 36 14.18 20.08 0.63
C ARG A 36 15.33 19.05 0.56
N PRO A 37 15.68 18.30 1.63
CA PRO A 37 16.74 17.29 1.55
C PRO A 37 16.43 16.15 0.57
N PHE A 38 15.13 15.91 0.28
CA PHE A 38 14.68 14.83 -0.59
C PHE A 38 14.48 15.27 -2.05
N LYS A 39 14.67 16.56 -2.41
CA LYS A 39 14.42 17.08 -3.77
C LYS A 39 15.07 16.26 -4.88
N ARG A 40 16.35 15.90 -4.73
CA ARG A 40 17.09 15.13 -5.75
C ARG A 40 16.50 13.73 -5.97
N PHE A 41 15.95 13.12 -4.92
CA PHE A 41 15.30 11.83 -5.01
C PHE A 41 13.89 11.96 -5.56
N LEU A 42 13.11 12.93 -5.06
CA LEU A 42 11.74 13.24 -5.51
C LEU A 42 11.66 13.66 -6.99
N ALA A 43 12.75 14.15 -7.57
CA ALA A 43 12.87 14.44 -9.00
C ALA A 43 12.81 13.18 -9.90
N HIS A 44 12.94 11.98 -9.33
CA HIS A 44 12.93 10.75 -10.13
C HIS A 44 11.52 10.49 -10.70
N PRO A 45 11.37 10.35 -12.04
CA PRO A 45 10.06 10.31 -12.68
C PRO A 45 9.19 9.14 -12.23
N ASN A 46 9.79 8.00 -11.84
CA ASN A 46 9.03 6.84 -11.35
C ASN A 46 8.26 7.13 -10.05
N ILE A 47 8.71 8.07 -9.22
CA ILE A 47 8.06 8.38 -7.93
C ILE A 47 6.65 8.93 -8.13
N TRP A 48 6.42 9.61 -9.26
CA TRP A 48 5.14 10.21 -9.63
C TRP A 48 4.46 9.46 -10.79
N ALA A 49 5.19 8.63 -11.53
CA ALA A 49 4.65 7.93 -12.69
C ALA A 49 3.71 6.77 -12.31
N LEU A 50 2.56 6.74 -12.98
CA LEU A 50 1.61 5.62 -12.97
C LEU A 50 2.04 4.52 -13.96
N ASN A 51 3.22 3.94 -13.73
CA ASN A 51 3.70 2.79 -14.48
C ASN A 51 3.55 1.49 -13.66
N ARG A 52 3.38 0.36 -14.35
CA ARG A 52 3.08 -0.94 -13.72
C ARG A 52 4.05 -1.34 -12.61
N LYS A 53 5.35 -1.08 -12.80
CA LYS A 53 6.41 -1.50 -11.88
C LYS A 53 6.42 -0.60 -10.64
N SER A 54 6.27 0.71 -10.86
CA SER A 54 6.26 1.72 -9.81
C SER A 54 5.01 1.63 -8.93
N VAL A 55 3.82 1.42 -9.52
CA VAL A 55 2.58 1.23 -8.75
C VAL A 55 2.61 -0.08 -7.96
N ALA A 56 3.04 -1.19 -8.58
CA ALA A 56 3.16 -2.47 -7.87
C ALA A 56 4.15 -2.38 -6.70
N GLY A 57 5.30 -1.73 -6.92
CA GLY A 57 6.27 -1.49 -5.86
C GLY A 57 5.77 -0.53 -4.78
N GLY A 58 4.96 0.48 -5.13
CA GLY A 58 4.32 1.38 -4.17
C GLY A 58 3.35 0.65 -3.26
N VAL A 59 2.47 -0.19 -3.83
CA VAL A 59 1.55 -1.03 -3.05
C VAL A 59 2.33 -1.99 -2.13
N ALA A 60 3.36 -2.65 -2.66
CA ALA A 60 4.20 -3.56 -1.87
C ALA A 60 4.87 -2.87 -0.68
N ALA A 61 5.41 -1.66 -0.90
CA ALA A 61 6.01 -0.84 0.14
C ALA A 61 4.98 -0.40 1.18
N GLY A 62 3.81 0.06 0.75
CA GLY A 62 2.77 0.53 1.67
C GLY A 62 2.12 -0.59 2.49
N LEU A 63 1.96 -1.78 1.92
CA LEU A 63 1.46 -2.95 2.67
C LEU A 63 2.47 -3.43 3.70
N PHE A 64 3.76 -3.44 3.33
CA PHE A 64 4.85 -3.80 4.24
C PHE A 64 4.95 -2.80 5.38
N CYS A 65 5.18 -1.51 5.07
CA CYS A 65 5.37 -0.49 6.07
C CYS A 65 4.10 -0.19 6.87
N GLY A 66 2.91 -0.51 6.34
CA GLY A 66 1.64 -0.20 6.99
C GLY A 66 1.43 -0.88 8.34
N LEU A 67 2.02 -2.04 8.57
CA LEU A 67 1.93 -2.76 9.84
C LEU A 67 2.93 -2.27 10.91
N ILE A 68 3.88 -1.40 10.51
CA ILE A 68 4.81 -0.79 11.45
C ILE A 68 4.01 0.15 12.37
N PRO A 69 4.20 0.09 13.69
CA PRO A 69 3.46 0.96 14.60
C PRO A 69 3.79 2.45 14.38
N GLY A 70 2.73 3.26 14.29
CA GLY A 70 2.79 4.71 14.39
C GLY A 70 3.76 5.41 13.42
N PRO A 71 4.26 6.62 13.73
CA PRO A 71 4.93 7.51 12.76
C PRO A 71 6.10 6.88 11.98
N PHE A 72 6.67 5.78 12.49
CA PHE A 72 7.67 4.96 11.80
C PHE A 72 7.16 4.32 10.49
N GLN A 73 5.87 4.08 10.34
CA GLN A 73 5.22 3.60 9.11
C GLN A 73 5.43 4.54 7.93
N ILE A 74 5.21 5.84 8.13
CA ILE A 74 5.38 6.85 7.08
C ILE A 74 6.86 7.01 6.74
N LEU A 75 7.73 7.03 7.76
CA LEU A 75 9.18 7.11 7.57
C LEU A 75 9.72 5.89 6.81
N GLY A 76 9.29 4.68 7.19
CA GLY A 76 9.66 3.45 6.52
C GLY A 76 9.18 3.42 5.06
N ALA A 77 7.93 3.84 4.82
CA ALA A 77 7.39 3.93 3.47
C ALA A 77 8.17 4.95 2.62
N LEU A 78 8.53 6.10 3.19
CA LEU A 78 9.33 7.11 2.51
C LEU A 78 10.72 6.56 2.17
N MET A 79 11.42 5.93 3.11
CA MET A 79 12.72 5.30 2.85
C MET A 79 12.63 4.27 1.73
N TRP A 80 11.61 3.41 1.76
CA TRP A 80 11.40 2.40 0.72
C TRP A 80 11.14 3.03 -0.66
N VAL A 81 10.32 4.07 -0.70
CA VAL A 81 10.04 4.86 -1.92
C VAL A 81 11.33 5.44 -2.51
N LEU A 82 12.19 6.00 -1.68
CA LEU A 82 13.44 6.65 -2.12
C LEU A 82 14.45 5.63 -2.65
N VAL A 83 14.60 4.49 -1.96
CA VAL A 83 15.53 3.42 -2.35
C VAL A 83 15.03 2.67 -3.58
N ALA A 84 13.78 2.21 -3.57
CA ALA A 84 13.21 1.40 -4.65
C ALA A 84 12.70 2.25 -5.83
N LYS A 85 12.65 3.58 -5.68
CA LYS A 85 12.18 4.55 -6.68
C LYS A 85 10.77 4.19 -7.20
N VAL A 86 9.88 3.85 -6.26
CA VAL A 86 8.49 3.43 -6.51
C VAL A 86 7.50 4.57 -6.29
N ASN A 87 6.22 4.36 -6.61
CA ASN A 87 5.24 5.44 -6.63
C ASN A 87 4.89 5.88 -5.20
N MET A 88 5.27 7.12 -4.85
CA MET A 88 5.14 7.66 -3.50
C MET A 88 3.68 7.85 -3.07
N PRO A 89 2.81 8.51 -3.86
CA PRO A 89 1.40 8.62 -3.50
C PRO A 89 0.72 7.28 -3.26
N VAL A 90 1.00 6.29 -4.12
CA VAL A 90 0.43 4.94 -3.97
C VAL A 90 0.95 4.28 -2.70
N ALA A 91 2.24 4.39 -2.39
CA ALA A 91 2.80 3.83 -1.16
C ALA A 91 2.10 4.41 0.07
N PHE A 92 2.00 5.73 0.18
CA PHE A 92 1.37 6.39 1.32
C PHE A 92 -0.12 6.09 1.44
N VAL A 93 -0.88 6.15 0.36
CA VAL A 93 -2.30 5.78 0.39
C VAL A 93 -2.46 4.32 0.83
N THR A 94 -1.57 3.44 0.36
CA THR A 94 -1.63 2.03 0.73
C THR A 94 -1.34 1.85 2.22
N THR A 95 -0.43 2.63 2.82
CA THR A 95 -0.17 2.54 4.27
C THR A 95 -1.41 2.82 5.12
N LEU A 96 -2.36 3.65 4.65
CA LEU A 96 -3.57 4.04 5.41
C LEU A 96 -4.55 2.89 5.69
N TYR A 97 -4.31 1.69 5.14
CA TYR A 97 -5.13 0.53 5.47
C TYR A 97 -5.06 0.14 6.95
N THR A 98 -3.94 0.49 7.62
CA THR A 98 -3.75 0.25 9.05
C THR A 98 -4.25 1.47 9.82
N ASN A 99 -5.39 1.31 10.48
CA ASN A 99 -6.09 2.33 11.25
C ASN A 99 -6.61 1.71 12.57
N PRO A 100 -7.07 2.49 13.56
CA PRO A 100 -7.49 1.96 14.87
C PRO A 100 -8.54 0.84 14.80
N ILE A 101 -9.34 0.79 13.72
CA ILE A 101 -10.36 -0.25 13.51
C ILE A 101 -9.71 -1.52 12.94
N THR A 102 -8.73 -1.39 12.04
CA THR A 102 -8.10 -2.54 11.36
C THR A 102 -6.86 -3.08 12.06
N ILE A 103 -6.21 -2.30 12.94
CA ILE A 103 -4.98 -2.70 13.61
C ILE A 103 -5.19 -3.94 14.49
N VAL A 104 -6.27 -3.96 15.28
CA VAL A 104 -6.60 -5.08 16.18
C VAL A 104 -6.77 -6.40 15.40
N PRO A 105 -7.66 -6.51 14.39
CA PRO A 105 -7.80 -7.76 13.65
C PRO A 105 -6.53 -8.14 12.89
N LEU A 106 -5.77 -7.19 12.34
CA LEU A 106 -4.49 -7.48 11.68
C LEU A 106 -3.46 -8.11 12.62
N TYR A 107 -3.39 -7.63 13.86
CA TYR A 107 -2.46 -8.13 14.86
C TYR A 107 -2.89 -9.51 15.39
N LEU A 108 -4.19 -9.76 15.53
CA LEU A 108 -4.70 -11.10 15.84
C LEU A 108 -4.37 -12.10 14.73
N ILE A 109 -4.53 -11.69 13.46
CA ILE A 109 -4.09 -12.51 12.30
C ILE A 109 -2.58 -12.74 12.36
N ALA A 110 -1.79 -11.72 12.71
CA ALA A 110 -0.35 -11.87 12.87
C ALA A 110 0.00 -12.88 13.97
N VAL A 111 -0.64 -12.82 15.14
CA VAL A 111 -0.42 -13.80 16.22
C VAL A 111 -0.79 -15.22 15.79
N ALA A 112 -1.95 -15.40 15.16
CA ALA A 112 -2.36 -16.71 14.65
C ALA A 112 -1.38 -17.24 13.57
N TYR A 113 -0.87 -16.34 12.74
CA TYR A 113 0.13 -16.68 11.74
C TYR A 113 1.49 -17.04 12.38
N GLY A 114 1.89 -16.33 13.43
CA GLY A 114 3.07 -16.65 14.22
C GLY A 114 2.97 -17.97 14.97
N GLN A 115 1.81 -18.26 15.58
CA GLN A 115 1.48 -19.56 16.18
C GLN A 115 1.62 -20.69 15.16
N PHE A 116 1.07 -20.49 13.96
CA PHE A 116 1.20 -21.45 12.87
C PHE A 116 2.67 -21.70 12.47
N LEU A 117 3.51 -20.66 12.47
CA LEU A 117 4.93 -20.76 12.10
C LEU A 117 5.82 -21.34 13.22
N LEU A 118 5.51 -21.05 14.48
CA LEU A 118 6.33 -21.41 15.65
C LEU A 118 5.86 -22.69 16.37
N GLY A 119 4.65 -23.17 16.09
CA GLY A 119 4.06 -24.30 16.82
C GLY A 119 3.94 -24.02 18.32
N GLU A 120 4.35 -24.99 19.15
CA GLU A 120 4.27 -24.93 20.61
C GLU A 120 5.06 -23.75 21.23
N ILE A 121 6.16 -23.33 20.57
CA ILE A 121 6.98 -22.19 21.02
C ILE A 121 6.22 -20.86 20.86
N GLY A 122 5.22 -20.85 19.98
CA GLY A 122 4.38 -19.70 19.69
C GLY A 122 3.06 -19.68 20.45
N GLU A 123 2.84 -20.50 21.49
CA GLU A 123 1.61 -20.40 22.26
C GLU A 123 1.47 -19.02 22.90
N ALA A 124 0.51 -18.24 22.43
CA ALA A 124 0.22 -16.91 22.92
C ALA A 124 -1.18 -16.89 23.50
N ARG A 125 -1.29 -16.51 24.78
CA ARG A 125 -2.58 -16.23 25.42
C ARG A 125 -2.96 -14.81 25.08
N VAL A 126 -3.86 -14.65 24.11
CA VAL A 126 -4.41 -13.34 23.76
C VAL A 126 -5.32 -12.89 24.92
N SER A 127 -4.85 -11.89 25.68
CA SER A 127 -5.65 -11.22 26.70
C SER A 127 -6.72 -10.35 26.05
N ALA A 128 -7.76 -9.98 26.81
CA ALA A 128 -8.81 -9.10 26.33
C ALA A 128 -8.21 -7.78 25.82
N VAL A 129 -8.72 -7.31 24.68
CA VAL A 129 -8.27 -6.05 24.07
C VAL A 129 -8.53 -4.90 25.05
N PRO A 130 -7.56 -4.01 25.31
CA PRO A 130 -7.76 -2.85 26.17
C PRO A 130 -8.86 -1.94 25.63
N ASP A 131 -9.66 -1.37 26.54
CA ASP A 131 -10.64 -0.35 26.17
C ASP A 131 -9.95 0.91 25.62
N TRP A 132 -10.51 1.47 24.56
CA TRP A 132 -9.98 2.70 23.97
C TRP A 132 -10.60 3.94 24.62
N ASN A 133 -9.78 4.71 25.32
CA ASN A 133 -10.21 5.97 25.92
C ASN A 133 -9.79 7.18 25.06
N TRP A 134 -10.76 7.84 24.44
CA TRP A 134 -10.56 9.04 23.63
C TRP A 134 -10.09 10.28 24.41
N SER A 135 -10.27 10.32 25.74
CA SER A 135 -9.80 11.44 26.57
C SER A 135 -8.34 11.28 27.01
N ASP A 136 -7.81 10.06 27.00
CA ASP A 136 -6.42 9.75 27.33
C ASP A 136 -5.77 8.95 26.20
N TRP A 137 -5.38 9.67 25.16
CA TRP A 137 -4.67 9.10 24.01
C TRP A 137 -3.33 8.48 24.41
N GLY A 138 -2.62 9.08 25.38
CA GLY A 138 -1.32 8.61 25.83
C GLY A 138 -1.42 7.27 26.54
N GLY A 139 -2.29 7.20 27.55
CA GLY A 139 -2.55 5.96 28.30
C GLY A 139 -3.12 4.85 27.43
N SER A 140 -4.09 5.16 26.56
CA SER A 140 -4.67 4.16 25.64
C SER A 140 -3.64 3.60 24.66
N THR A 141 -2.73 4.45 24.15
CA THR A 141 -1.65 4.00 23.27
C THR A 141 -0.65 3.12 24.01
N HIS A 142 -0.29 3.48 25.25
CA HIS A 142 0.62 2.67 26.06
C HIS A 142 0.02 1.31 26.43
N ALA A 143 -1.24 1.28 26.86
CA ALA A 143 -1.96 0.03 27.14
C ALA A 143 -2.06 -0.88 25.90
N MET A 144 -2.25 -0.30 24.71
CA MET A 144 -2.24 -1.05 23.46
C MET A 144 -0.85 -1.64 23.14
N LEU A 145 0.22 -0.87 23.37
CA LEU A 145 1.60 -1.34 23.19
C LEU A 145 1.95 -2.46 24.19
N ASP A 146 1.55 -2.34 25.44
CA ASP A 146 1.74 -3.37 26.46
C ASP A 146 0.96 -4.64 26.12
N TRP A 147 -0.27 -4.49 25.63
CA TRP A 147 -1.07 -5.59 25.12
C TRP A 147 -0.41 -6.29 23.94
N MET A 148 0.12 -5.53 22.97
CA MET A 148 0.90 -6.08 21.85
C MET A 148 2.15 -6.82 22.34
N TRP A 149 2.86 -6.26 23.33
CA TRP A 149 4.05 -6.89 23.92
C TRP A 149 3.71 -8.19 24.65
N SER A 150 2.54 -8.26 25.30
CA SER A 150 2.06 -9.46 26.01
C SER A 150 1.84 -10.68 25.12
N MET A 151 1.66 -10.48 23.82
CA MET A 151 1.49 -11.56 22.83
C MET A 151 2.81 -12.31 22.53
N GLY A 152 3.95 -11.74 22.92
CA GLY A 152 5.24 -12.42 22.92
C GLY A 152 5.75 -12.87 21.55
N PRO A 153 6.37 -14.07 21.45
CA PRO A 153 7.14 -14.50 20.28
C PRO A 153 6.29 -14.66 19.02
N SER A 154 5.02 -14.97 19.18
CA SER A 154 4.08 -15.19 18.07
C SER A 154 3.81 -13.91 17.30
N LEU A 155 3.64 -12.78 17.99
CA LEU A 155 3.52 -11.50 17.32
C LEU A 155 4.87 -11.10 16.68
N ALA A 156 5.99 -11.34 17.39
CA ALA A 156 7.33 -10.98 16.90
C ALA A 156 7.71 -11.67 15.59
N VAL A 157 7.27 -12.90 15.36
CA VAL A 157 7.50 -13.65 14.11
C VAL A 157 6.36 -13.44 13.11
N GLY A 158 5.12 -13.47 13.60
CA GLY A 158 3.93 -13.39 12.77
C GLY A 158 3.75 -12.05 12.09
N LEU A 159 4.10 -10.93 12.75
CA LEU A 159 3.96 -9.60 12.18
C LEU A 159 4.90 -9.36 10.99
N PRO A 160 6.23 -9.60 11.09
CA PRO A 160 7.11 -9.54 9.92
C PRO A 160 6.73 -10.53 8.81
N ALA A 161 6.32 -11.74 9.16
CA ALA A 161 5.90 -12.73 8.18
C ALA A 161 4.65 -12.25 7.41
N LEU A 162 3.68 -11.66 8.12
CA LEU A 162 2.47 -11.08 7.52
C LEU A 162 2.82 -9.88 6.63
N MET A 163 3.72 -9.00 7.08
CA MET A 163 4.22 -7.86 6.29
C MET A 163 4.80 -8.31 4.95
N VAL A 164 5.68 -9.31 4.97
CA VAL A 164 6.29 -9.87 3.75
C VAL A 164 5.23 -10.50 2.86
N THR A 165 4.32 -11.29 3.45
CA THR A 165 3.24 -11.97 2.71
C THR A 165 2.32 -10.97 2.02
N LEU A 166 1.84 -9.94 2.73
CA LEU A 166 1.02 -8.89 2.15
C LEU A 166 1.77 -8.09 1.07
N SER A 167 3.06 -7.79 1.29
CA SER A 167 3.88 -7.08 0.31
C SER A 167 4.00 -7.86 -1.02
N VAL A 168 4.29 -9.16 -0.94
CA VAL A 168 4.39 -10.04 -2.12
C VAL A 168 3.03 -10.20 -2.80
N LEU A 169 1.97 -10.47 -2.03
CA LEU A 169 0.61 -10.62 -2.57
C LEU A 169 0.13 -9.33 -3.22
N GLY A 170 0.36 -8.17 -2.62
CA GLY A 170 0.01 -6.87 -3.19
C GLY A 170 0.75 -6.59 -4.49
N TYR A 171 2.06 -6.83 -4.54
CA TYR A 171 2.85 -6.69 -5.75
C TYR A 171 2.30 -7.57 -6.90
N CYS A 172 2.07 -8.85 -6.60
CA CYS A 172 1.54 -9.82 -7.55
C CYS A 172 0.13 -9.44 -8.02
N SER A 173 -0.74 -9.01 -7.09
CA SER A 173 -2.12 -8.59 -7.39
C SER A 173 -2.16 -7.41 -8.35
N VAL A 174 -1.31 -6.38 -8.14
CA VAL A 174 -1.21 -5.25 -9.07
C VAL A 174 -0.74 -5.71 -10.45
N ARG A 175 0.25 -6.61 -10.52
CA ARG A 175 0.77 -7.13 -11.78
C ARG A 175 -0.28 -7.96 -12.53
N LEU A 176 -1.03 -8.80 -11.82
CA LEU A 176 -2.14 -9.59 -12.36
C LEU A 176 -3.26 -8.68 -12.88
N ALA A 177 -3.72 -7.73 -12.07
CA ALA A 177 -4.75 -6.77 -12.45
C ALA A 177 -4.35 -5.98 -13.70
N TRP A 178 -3.07 -5.57 -13.80
CA TRP A 178 -2.56 -4.89 -14.99
C TRP A 178 -2.57 -5.80 -16.23
N ASN A 179 -2.10 -7.04 -16.10
CA ASN A 179 -2.08 -8.01 -17.20
C ASN A 179 -3.50 -8.34 -17.70
N ILE A 180 -4.44 -8.56 -16.78
CA ILE A 180 -5.86 -8.80 -17.09
C ILE A 180 -6.45 -7.57 -17.81
N GLY A 181 -6.20 -6.36 -17.30
CA GLY A 181 -6.66 -5.12 -17.91
C GLY A 181 -6.17 -4.94 -19.35
N VAL A 182 -4.90 -5.26 -19.62
CA VAL A 182 -4.32 -5.23 -20.98
C VAL A 182 -4.99 -6.26 -21.88
N ARG A 183 -5.15 -7.51 -21.42
CA ARG A 183 -5.80 -8.59 -22.20
C ARG A 183 -7.24 -8.21 -22.56
N ILE A 184 -8.00 -7.69 -21.61
CA ILE A 184 -9.37 -7.21 -21.83
C ILE A 184 -9.37 -6.05 -22.85
N ALA A 185 -8.44 -5.11 -22.73
CA ALA A 185 -8.36 -3.98 -23.66
C ALA A 185 -8.04 -4.43 -25.10
N VAL A 186 -7.15 -5.42 -25.28
CA VAL A 186 -6.82 -6.00 -26.59
C VAL A 186 -8.00 -6.79 -27.16
N ALA A 187 -8.66 -7.63 -26.35
CA ALA A 187 -9.85 -8.38 -26.77
C ALA A 187 -10.99 -7.45 -27.23
N ARG A 188 -11.21 -6.35 -26.50
CA ARG A 188 -12.19 -5.31 -26.88
C ARG A 188 -11.82 -4.59 -28.17
N ARG A 189 -10.53 -4.41 -28.47
CA ARG A 189 -10.09 -3.82 -29.75
C ARG A 189 -10.31 -4.77 -30.92
N ARG A 190 -10.00 -6.07 -30.76
CA ARG A 190 -10.25 -7.08 -31.80
C ARG A 190 -11.73 -7.14 -32.19
N LYS A 191 -12.64 -7.21 -31.21
CA LYS A 191 -14.10 -7.21 -31.47
C LYS A 191 -14.59 -5.97 -32.25
N ARG A 192 -13.97 -4.80 -32.04
CA ARG A 192 -14.30 -3.56 -32.77
C ARG A 192 -13.78 -3.51 -34.20
N VAL A 193 -12.69 -4.21 -34.50
CA VAL A 193 -12.17 -4.32 -35.88
C VAL A 193 -13.08 -5.24 -36.71
N PHE A 194 -13.60 -6.31 -36.11
CA PHE A 194 -14.52 -7.26 -36.77
C PHE A 194 -15.98 -6.78 -36.87
N GLN A 195 -16.37 -5.71 -36.19
CA GLN A 195 -17.75 -5.16 -36.20
C GLN A 195 -17.91 -3.88 -37.04
N LYS A 196 -16.93 -3.50 -37.89
CA LYS A 196 -17.18 -2.47 -38.91
C LYS A 196 -17.89 -3.13 -40.11
N PRO A 197 -19.18 -2.83 -40.38
CA PRO A 197 -19.78 -3.20 -41.65
C PRO A 197 -19.13 -2.38 -42.77
N ALA A 198 -18.98 -3.01 -43.94
CA ALA A 198 -18.49 -2.42 -45.18
C ALA A 198 -19.43 -1.30 -45.67
#